data_AF-F7NT24-F1
#
_entry.id   AF-F7NT24-F1
#
_cell.length_a   1.000
_cell.length_b   1.000
_cell.length_c   1.000
_cell.angle_alpha   90.00
_cell.angle_beta   90.00
_cell.angle_gamma   90.00
#
_symmetry.space_group_name_H-M   'P 1'
#
loop_
_entity.id
_entity.type
_entity.pdbx_description
1 polymer ?
#
loop_
_entity_poly.entity_id
_entity_poly.type
_entity_poly.pdbx_seq_one_letter_code
_entity_poly.pdbx_strand_id
1 'polypeptide(L)'
;MRFTVFVLALSGFTAKAQAHCFSLGPASYGFCSTAPDAVKYQLTWIVVLWLVAVISYGKLLYNPRVHLLVKVVLFLASFPVSPVLTPILALLHYLERRLGWHHKTDVNTVNNSAKSDLPSEAPPLTRLGEFQLDTMTQSLHKNNNVTQLEPKVYQLLAYFFEQQGRVISLEELHQNIWPGQLVTDTAVRRTVSKLRQALEDTDPQNPRFIRSVMKRGYQFTIN
;
A
#
# COMPACT_ATOMS: atom_id res chain seq x y z
N MET A 1 -34.37 -36.83 11.65
CA MET A 1 -33.52 -36.73 12.86
C MET A 1 -32.45 -37.82 12.81
N ARG A 2 -31.39 -37.64 11.99
CA ARG A 2 -30.23 -38.56 11.89
C ARG A 2 -29.16 -38.09 10.89
N PHE A 3 -28.82 -36.80 10.87
CA PHE A 3 -27.70 -36.29 10.04
C PHE A 3 -26.78 -35.32 10.80
N THR A 4 -27.15 -34.89 12.01
CA THR A 4 -26.39 -33.90 12.81
C THR A 4 -25.20 -34.48 13.57
N VAL A 5 -24.98 -35.80 13.53
CA VAL A 5 -23.95 -36.48 14.34
C VAL A 5 -22.69 -36.82 13.54
N PHE A 6 -22.71 -36.76 12.20
CA PHE A 6 -21.57 -37.19 11.37
C PHE A 6 -20.50 -36.10 11.13
N VAL A 7 -20.76 -34.84 11.48
CA VAL A 7 -19.81 -33.73 11.23
C VAL A 7 -18.84 -33.51 12.41
N LEU A 8 -19.10 -34.08 13.58
CA LEU A 8 -18.29 -33.86 14.78
C LEU A 8 -17.10 -34.82 14.96
N ALA A 9 -16.86 -35.76 14.04
CA ALA A 9 -15.83 -36.79 14.19
C ALA A 9 -14.56 -36.59 13.33
N LEU A 10 -14.47 -35.53 12.50
CA LEU A 10 -13.28 -35.26 11.65
C LEU A 10 -12.45 -34.05 12.10
N SER A 11 -12.80 -33.39 13.20
CA SER A 11 -12.04 -32.26 13.74
C SER A 11 -11.22 -32.64 14.98
N GLY A 12 -10.50 -33.75 14.91
CA GLY A 12 -9.49 -34.13 15.89
C GLY A 12 -8.14 -34.22 15.20
N PHE A 13 -7.14 -33.50 15.72
CA PHE A 13 -5.72 -33.50 15.34
C PHE A 13 -5.41 -32.81 13.99
N THR A 14 -4.78 -31.62 13.94
CA THR A 14 -3.52 -31.25 14.58
C THR A 14 -3.44 -29.75 14.83
N ALA A 15 -2.86 -29.39 15.97
CA ALA A 15 -2.74 -28.04 16.49
C ALA A 15 -1.71 -27.19 15.72
N LYS A 16 -2.18 -26.12 15.09
CA LYS A 16 -1.49 -24.82 15.08
C LYS A 16 -2.52 -23.80 15.52
N ALA A 17 -2.41 -23.33 16.76
CA ALA A 17 -3.33 -22.39 17.37
C ALA A 17 -3.34 -21.08 16.58
N GLN A 18 -4.26 -20.97 15.62
CA GLN A 18 -4.57 -19.73 14.93
C GLN A 18 -5.64 -19.00 15.75
N ALA A 19 -5.22 -17.86 16.30
CA ALA A 19 -6.03 -16.97 17.12
C ALA A 19 -7.16 -16.35 16.28
N HIS A 20 -8.38 -16.84 16.44
CA HIS A 20 -9.57 -16.25 15.82
C HIS A 20 -10.30 -15.40 16.89
N CYS A 21 -10.30 -14.08 16.73
CA CYS A 21 -11.14 -13.17 17.54
C CYS A 21 -12.45 -12.85 16.81
N PHE A 22 -13.56 -12.91 17.53
CA PHE A 22 -14.87 -12.43 17.07
C PHE A 22 -15.36 -11.34 18.03
N SER A 23 -15.69 -10.15 17.51
CA SER A 23 -16.13 -9.01 18.32
C SER A 23 -17.57 -8.65 17.96
N LEU A 24 -18.48 -8.71 18.94
CA LEU A 24 -19.84 -8.16 18.84
C LEU A 24 -20.00 -7.09 19.92
N GLY A 25 -19.93 -5.81 19.51
CA GLY A 25 -20.10 -4.69 20.44
C GLY A 25 -18.98 -4.64 21.50
N PRO A 26 -19.28 -4.29 22.77
CA PRO A 26 -18.26 -4.12 23.83
C PRO A 26 -17.66 -5.44 24.33
N ALA A 27 -18.12 -6.59 23.83
CA ALA A 27 -17.62 -7.90 24.22
C ALA A 27 -16.87 -8.58 23.06
N SER A 28 -15.67 -9.07 23.35
CA SER A 28 -14.87 -9.90 22.44
C SER A 28 -14.85 -11.35 22.93
N TYR A 29 -15.07 -12.29 22.02
CA TYR A 29 -15.02 -13.73 22.29
C TYR A 29 -14.00 -14.39 21.35
N GLY A 30 -13.10 -15.22 21.90
CA GLY A 30 -12.08 -15.96 21.16
C GLY A 30 -10.68 -15.92 21.80
N PHE A 31 -9.75 -16.72 21.30
CA PHE A 31 -8.34 -16.69 21.72
C PHE A 31 -7.66 -15.55 20.94
N CYS A 32 -7.44 -14.42 21.62
CA CYS A 32 -6.88 -13.23 20.99
C CYS A 32 -5.36 -13.18 21.17
N SER A 33 -4.64 -13.23 20.04
CA SER A 33 -3.20 -12.95 19.97
C SER A 33 -3.01 -11.56 19.36
N THR A 34 -2.19 -10.71 19.98
CA THR A 34 -1.93 -9.31 19.61
C THR A 34 -0.93 -9.19 18.44
N ALA A 35 -0.99 -10.10 17.46
CA ALA A 35 -0.11 -10.07 16.30
C ALA A 35 -0.70 -9.16 15.19
N PRO A 36 0.10 -8.24 14.60
CA PRO A 36 -0.38 -7.25 13.62
C PRO A 36 -0.73 -7.84 12.23
N ASP A 37 -0.50 -9.14 11.99
CA ASP A 37 -0.56 -9.75 10.66
C ASP A 37 -1.87 -10.50 10.39
N ALA A 38 -2.86 -10.37 11.28
CA ALA A 38 -4.14 -11.08 11.15
C ALA A 38 -5.03 -10.44 10.07
N VAL A 39 -5.00 -11.03 8.86
CA VAL A 39 -5.94 -10.72 7.78
C VAL A 39 -7.36 -11.13 8.21
N LYS A 40 -8.15 -10.17 8.66
CA LYS A 40 -9.56 -10.36 9.03
C LYS A 40 -10.42 -10.40 7.77
N TYR A 41 -10.79 -11.59 7.31
CA TYR A 41 -11.89 -11.74 6.36
C TYR A 41 -13.22 -11.62 7.10
N GLN A 42 -13.75 -10.39 7.18
CA GLN A 42 -15.14 -10.22 7.55
C GLN A 42 -16.01 -10.70 6.40
N LEU A 43 -16.57 -11.91 6.50
CA LEU A 43 -17.80 -12.21 5.78
C LEU A 43 -18.84 -11.22 6.31
N THR A 44 -19.01 -10.14 5.59
CA THR A 44 -19.91 -9.05 5.96
C THR A 44 -21.35 -9.57 5.90
N TRP A 45 -22.23 -8.93 6.68
CA TRP A 45 -23.68 -9.16 6.67
C TRP A 45 -24.28 -9.17 5.26
N ILE A 46 -23.59 -8.61 4.26
CA ILE A 46 -23.90 -8.66 2.84
C ILE A 46 -24.05 -10.10 2.32
N VAL A 47 -23.20 -11.05 2.73
CA VAL A 47 -23.31 -12.46 2.27
C VAL A 47 -24.54 -13.14 2.86
N VAL A 48 -24.85 -12.83 4.13
CA VAL A 48 -26.05 -13.33 4.82
C VAL A 48 -27.31 -12.73 4.19
N LEU A 49 -27.34 -11.42 3.97
CA LEU A 49 -28.45 -10.75 3.29
C LEU A 49 -28.64 -11.26 1.86
N TRP A 50 -27.55 -11.54 1.15
CA TRP A 50 -27.61 -12.12 -0.19
C TRP A 50 -28.21 -13.54 -0.18
N LEU A 51 -27.75 -14.42 0.72
CA LEU A 51 -28.31 -15.77 0.84
C LEU A 51 -29.80 -15.73 1.22
N VAL A 52 -30.19 -14.85 2.15
CA VAL A 52 -31.60 -14.65 2.52
C VAL A 52 -32.40 -14.15 1.32
N ALA A 53 -31.88 -13.18 0.55
CA ALA A 53 -32.52 -12.71 -0.66
C ALA A 53 -32.71 -13.84 -1.66
N VAL A 54 -31.65 -14.59 -1.99
CA VAL A 54 -31.67 -15.72 -2.95
C VAL A 54 -32.69 -16.79 -2.53
N ILE A 55 -32.72 -17.17 -1.25
CA ILE A 55 -33.68 -18.15 -0.73
C ILE A 55 -35.12 -17.60 -0.82
N SER A 56 -35.34 -16.33 -0.49
CA SER A 56 -36.65 -15.68 -0.58
C SER A 56 -37.11 -15.51 -2.04
N TYR A 57 -36.20 -15.19 -2.96
CA TYR A 57 -36.46 -15.09 -4.41
C TYR A 57 -36.80 -16.44 -5.03
N GLY A 58 -36.18 -17.53 -4.58
CA GLY A 58 -36.53 -18.90 -5.00
C GLY A 58 -38.01 -19.22 -4.81
N LYS A 59 -38.63 -18.69 -3.74
CA LYS A 59 -40.06 -18.86 -3.46
C LYS A 59 -40.95 -18.04 -4.41
N LEU A 60 -40.47 -16.89 -4.89
CA LEU A 60 -41.17 -16.01 -5.83
C LEU A 60 -41.17 -16.59 -7.26
N LEU A 61 -40.12 -17.32 -7.64
CA LEU A 61 -39.96 -17.95 -8.96
C LEU A 61 -40.89 -19.15 -9.21
N TYR A 62 -41.47 -19.74 -8.16
CA TYR A 62 -42.41 -20.86 -8.25
C TYR A 62 -43.84 -20.44 -8.63
N ASN A 63 -44.14 -19.12 -8.65
CA ASN A 63 -45.46 -18.64 -9.06
C ASN A 63 -45.62 -18.73 -10.60
N PRO A 64 -46.66 -19.42 -11.11
CA PRO A 64 -46.84 -19.66 -12.56
C PRO A 64 -47.33 -18.43 -13.34
N ARG A 65 -47.72 -17.35 -12.66
CA ARG A 65 -48.28 -16.13 -13.28
C ARG A 65 -47.24 -15.09 -13.70
N VAL A 66 -45.97 -15.29 -13.39
CA VAL A 66 -44.90 -14.31 -13.69
C VAL A 66 -44.24 -14.66 -15.03
N HIS A 67 -44.23 -13.71 -15.96
CA HIS A 67 -43.64 -13.88 -17.30
C HIS A 67 -42.13 -14.17 -17.21
N LEU A 68 -41.62 -15.05 -18.08
CA LEU A 68 -40.22 -15.52 -18.06
C LEU A 68 -39.20 -14.37 -18.10
N LEU A 69 -39.47 -13.31 -18.87
CA LEU A 69 -38.62 -12.12 -18.95
C LEU A 69 -38.44 -11.41 -17.61
N VAL A 70 -39.50 -11.30 -16.81
CA VAL A 70 -39.44 -10.66 -15.48
C VAL A 70 -38.60 -11.50 -14.53
N LYS A 71 -38.68 -12.84 -14.64
CA LYS A 71 -37.82 -13.76 -13.87
C LYS A 71 -36.34 -13.60 -14.24
N VAL A 72 -36.02 -13.47 -15.53
CA VAL A 72 -34.65 -13.27 -16.02
C VAL A 72 -34.09 -11.92 -15.59
N VAL A 73 -34.87 -10.84 -15.69
CA VAL A 73 -34.45 -9.49 -15.27
C VAL A 73 -34.20 -9.44 -13.76
N LEU A 74 -35.08 -10.03 -12.94
CA LEU A 74 -34.88 -10.10 -11.49
C LEU A 74 -33.68 -10.97 -11.10
N PHE A 75 -33.42 -12.06 -11.83
CA PHE A 75 -32.25 -12.90 -11.63
C PHE A 75 -30.94 -12.16 -11.94
N LEU A 76 -30.90 -11.42 -13.06
CA LEU A 76 -29.76 -10.59 -13.44
C LEU A 76 -29.54 -9.41 -12.47
N ALA A 77 -30.61 -8.85 -11.91
CA ALA A 77 -30.54 -7.79 -10.90
C ALA A 77 -30.15 -8.29 -9.49
N SER A 78 -30.36 -9.57 -9.18
CA SER A 78 -30.01 -10.21 -7.91
C SER A 78 -28.64 -10.88 -7.92
N PHE A 79 -28.05 -11.07 -9.10
CA PHE A 79 -26.62 -11.27 -9.23
C PHE A 79 -25.94 -10.05 -8.62
N PRO A 80 -25.19 -10.21 -7.52
CA PRO A 80 -24.42 -9.10 -7.02
C PRO A 80 -23.52 -8.71 -8.17
N VAL A 81 -23.41 -7.41 -8.43
CA VAL A 81 -22.32 -6.87 -9.21
C VAL A 81 -21.05 -7.53 -8.65
N SER A 82 -20.53 -8.49 -9.43
CA SER A 82 -19.96 -9.73 -8.93
C SER A 82 -18.71 -9.52 -8.07
N PRO A 83 -18.31 -10.48 -7.22
CA PRO A 83 -16.93 -10.60 -6.74
C PRO A 83 -15.88 -10.64 -7.87
N VAL A 84 -16.29 -10.60 -9.15
CA VAL A 84 -15.48 -10.34 -10.34
C VAL A 84 -15.44 -8.86 -10.74
N LEU A 85 -16.52 -8.08 -10.50
CA LEU A 85 -16.48 -6.64 -10.73
C LEU A 85 -15.69 -5.93 -9.64
N THR A 86 -15.62 -6.46 -8.41
CA THR A 86 -14.80 -5.85 -7.35
C THR A 86 -13.30 -5.87 -7.66
N PRO A 87 -12.66 -6.95 -8.15
CA PRO A 87 -11.27 -6.89 -8.58
C PRO A 87 -11.08 -6.08 -9.85
N ILE A 88 -12.07 -6.01 -10.76
CA ILE A 88 -11.99 -5.14 -11.96
C ILE A 88 -12.08 -3.66 -11.57
N LEU A 89 -13.00 -3.28 -10.69
CA LEU A 89 -13.10 -1.91 -10.16
C LEU A 89 -11.92 -1.58 -9.24
N ALA A 90 -11.44 -2.52 -8.42
CA ALA A 90 -10.26 -2.32 -7.61
C ALA A 90 -9.00 -2.21 -8.48
N LEU A 91 -8.90 -2.97 -9.56
CA LEU A 91 -7.81 -2.87 -10.53
C LEU A 91 -7.91 -1.58 -11.34
N LEU A 92 -9.11 -1.16 -11.76
CA LEU A 92 -9.32 0.13 -12.44
C LEU A 92 -8.98 1.29 -11.51
N HIS A 93 -9.43 1.28 -10.25
CA HIS A 93 -9.11 2.30 -9.26
C HIS A 93 -7.62 2.24 -8.84
N TYR A 94 -7.00 1.06 -8.83
CA TYR A 94 -5.56 0.89 -8.62
C TYR A 94 -4.74 1.42 -9.80
N LEU A 95 -5.18 1.15 -11.04
CA LEU A 95 -4.57 1.68 -12.25
C LEU A 95 -4.78 3.20 -12.35
N GLU A 96 -5.93 3.71 -11.93
CA GLU A 96 -6.24 5.13 -11.86
C GLU A 96 -5.41 5.85 -10.79
N ARG A 97 -5.10 5.21 -9.65
CA ARG A 97 -4.11 5.75 -8.69
C ARG A 97 -2.67 5.66 -9.20
N ARG A 98 -2.37 4.68 -10.05
CA ARG A 98 -1.02 4.47 -10.59
C ARG A 98 -0.73 5.32 -11.83
N LEU A 99 -1.78 5.71 -12.57
CA LEU A 99 -1.73 6.60 -13.73
C LEU A 99 -2.19 8.03 -13.40
N GLY A 100 -2.85 8.21 -12.25
CA GLY A 100 -3.27 9.49 -11.66
C GLY A 100 -2.09 10.28 -11.11
N TRP A 101 -1.17 10.60 -12.00
CA TRP A 101 -0.49 11.88 -11.92
C TRP A 101 -1.56 12.96 -12.12
N HIS A 102 -1.57 13.94 -11.22
CA HIS A 102 -2.48 15.09 -11.11
C HIS A 102 -3.72 14.91 -10.23
N HIS A 103 -3.51 15.12 -8.92
CA HIS A 103 -4.42 16.01 -8.20
C HIS A 103 -3.62 16.95 -7.30
N LYS A 104 -3.58 18.22 -7.72
CA LYS A 104 -3.07 19.37 -6.98
C LYS A 104 -3.99 19.57 -5.78
N THR A 105 -3.47 19.43 -4.57
CA THR A 105 -4.23 19.77 -3.35
C THR A 105 -4.02 21.25 -3.07
N ASP A 106 -5.08 22.02 -3.30
CA ASP A 106 -5.25 23.35 -2.76
C ASP A 106 -5.53 23.22 -1.25
N VAL A 107 -4.52 23.42 -0.40
CA VAL A 107 -4.73 23.70 1.03
C VAL A 107 -3.68 24.70 1.49
N ASN A 108 -4.09 25.96 1.63
CA ASN A 108 -3.91 26.70 2.88
C ASN A 108 -4.68 28.03 2.84
N THR A 109 -5.98 27.94 3.16
CA THR A 109 -6.77 29.06 3.67
C THR A 109 -6.74 29.03 5.20
N VAL A 110 -5.57 29.21 5.82
CA VAL A 110 -5.45 29.73 7.20
C VAL A 110 -4.09 30.41 7.33
N ASN A 111 -4.06 31.73 7.07
CA ASN A 111 -3.31 32.76 7.82
C ASN A 111 -3.03 33.99 6.94
N ASN A 112 -4.07 34.80 6.74
CA ASN A 112 -3.87 36.23 6.54
C ASN A 112 -3.70 36.86 7.93
N SER A 113 -2.53 37.42 8.24
CA SER A 113 -2.39 38.82 8.66
C SER A 113 -0.96 39.12 9.14
N ALA A 114 -0.37 40.13 8.48
CA ALA A 114 0.82 40.89 8.84
C ALA A 114 2.20 40.20 8.63
N LYS A 115 2.85 40.45 7.47
CA LYS A 115 3.64 41.66 7.22
C LYS A 115 4.40 41.61 5.88
N SER A 116 3.96 42.50 4.98
CA SER A 116 4.62 43.21 3.88
C SER A 116 6.01 42.80 3.33
N ASP A 117 6.05 42.71 1.99
CA ASP A 117 7.13 43.05 1.03
C ASP A 117 7.82 41.89 0.23
N LEU A 118 7.63 41.92 -1.10
CA LEU A 118 8.03 40.99 -2.20
C LEU A 118 9.57 40.86 -2.46
N PRO A 119 10.09 39.96 -3.36
CA PRO A 119 9.62 38.63 -3.83
C PRO A 119 10.76 37.56 -3.95
N SER A 120 10.53 36.30 -3.55
CA SER A 120 11.11 35.10 -4.21
C SER A 120 10.65 33.83 -3.47
N GLU A 121 9.54 33.24 -3.89
CA GLU A 121 9.09 31.94 -3.39
C GLU A 121 9.78 30.85 -4.21
N ALA A 122 11.05 30.60 -3.91
CA ALA A 122 11.72 29.39 -4.38
C ALA A 122 11.04 28.19 -3.71
N PRO A 123 10.80 27.08 -4.44
CA PRO A 123 10.21 25.87 -3.86
C PRO A 123 11.02 25.40 -2.64
N PRO A 124 10.41 24.67 -1.69
CA PRO A 124 11.10 24.14 -0.52
C PRO A 124 12.13 23.09 -0.96
N LEU A 125 13.32 23.56 -1.35
CA LEU A 125 14.43 22.75 -1.76
C LEU A 125 15.13 22.23 -0.51
N THR A 126 15.12 20.92 -0.32
CA THR A 126 15.82 20.29 0.79
C THR A 126 17.30 20.20 0.42
N ARG A 127 18.17 20.89 1.18
CA ARG A 127 19.61 20.90 0.90
C ARG A 127 20.27 19.59 1.36
N LEU A 128 20.99 18.95 0.44
CA LEU A 128 21.77 17.73 0.62
C LEU A 128 23.25 18.03 0.31
N GLY A 129 23.94 18.68 1.25
CA GLY A 129 25.31 19.16 1.00
C GLY A 129 25.35 20.15 -0.16
N GLU A 130 26.00 19.77 -1.26
CA GLU A 130 26.09 20.55 -2.50
C GLU A 130 24.87 20.41 -3.44
N PHE A 131 23.97 19.48 -3.14
CA PHE A 131 22.75 19.25 -3.91
C PHE A 131 21.53 19.90 -3.24
N GLN A 132 20.53 20.21 -4.04
CA GLN A 132 19.21 20.67 -3.62
C GLN A 132 18.18 19.69 -4.18
N LEU A 133 17.47 19.01 -3.30
CA LEU A 133 16.41 18.07 -3.66
C LEU A 133 15.11 18.83 -3.80
N ASP A 134 14.52 18.79 -4.99
CA ASP A 134 13.17 19.26 -5.23
C ASP A 134 12.19 18.09 -5.05
N THR A 135 11.43 18.15 -3.96
CA THR A 135 10.42 17.16 -3.60
C THR A 135 9.25 17.15 -4.59
N MET A 136 8.97 18.27 -5.26
CA MET A 136 7.86 18.40 -6.20
C MET A 136 8.17 17.77 -7.55
N THR A 137 9.37 18.04 -8.07
CA THR A 137 9.80 17.55 -9.38
C THR A 137 10.59 16.26 -9.30
N GLN A 138 10.96 15.79 -8.10
CA GLN A 138 11.82 14.62 -7.88
C GLN A 138 13.17 14.76 -8.63
N SER A 139 13.72 15.97 -8.62
CA SER A 139 15.00 16.28 -9.26
C SER A 139 16.06 16.65 -8.21
N LEU A 140 17.31 16.38 -8.56
CA LEU A 140 18.48 16.89 -7.85
C LEU A 140 19.06 18.05 -8.62
N HIS A 141 19.16 19.20 -7.96
CA HIS A 141 19.80 20.38 -8.50
C HIS A 141 21.19 20.51 -7.90
N LYS A 142 22.21 20.64 -8.73
CA LYS A 142 23.58 20.97 -8.32
C LYS A 142 24.05 22.14 -9.15
N ASN A 143 24.20 23.30 -8.53
CA ASN A 143 24.51 24.56 -9.22
C ASN A 143 23.48 24.82 -10.35
N ASN A 144 23.89 24.69 -11.62
CA ASN A 144 23.01 24.85 -12.79
C ASN A 144 22.60 23.53 -13.46
N ASN A 145 23.02 22.39 -12.93
CA ASN A 145 22.67 21.08 -13.47
C ASN A 145 21.46 20.50 -12.73
N VAL A 146 20.45 20.11 -13.50
CA VAL A 146 19.25 19.43 -13.01
C VAL A 146 19.31 17.96 -13.43
N THR A 147 19.32 17.07 -12.47
CA THR A 147 19.30 15.62 -12.68
C THR A 147 17.95 15.07 -12.25
N GLN A 148 17.17 14.59 -13.20
CA GLN A 148 15.89 13.94 -12.91
C GLN A 148 16.12 12.57 -12.28
N LEU A 149 15.50 12.30 -11.13
CA LEU A 149 15.58 10.98 -10.50
C LEU A 149 14.46 10.07 -10.99
N GLU A 150 14.78 8.79 -11.14
CA GLU A 150 13.73 7.77 -11.26
C GLU A 150 12.92 7.70 -9.95
N PRO A 151 11.61 7.45 -9.99
CA PRO A 151 10.75 7.47 -8.80
C PRO A 151 11.26 6.57 -7.67
N LYS A 152 11.84 5.41 -8.01
CA LYS A 152 12.39 4.48 -7.02
C LYS A 152 13.71 4.93 -6.41
N VAL A 153 14.53 5.63 -7.20
CA VAL A 153 15.78 6.23 -6.75
C VAL A 153 15.49 7.40 -5.82
N TYR A 154 14.48 8.22 -6.16
CA TYR A 154 13.97 9.29 -5.29
C TYR A 154 13.42 8.74 -3.97
N GLN A 155 12.56 7.72 -3.99
CA GLN A 155 12.03 7.09 -2.78
C GLN A 155 13.16 6.58 -1.86
N LEU A 156 14.18 5.95 -2.46
CA LEU A 156 15.34 5.48 -1.72
C LEU A 156 16.12 6.65 -1.07
N LEU A 157 16.33 7.74 -1.80
CA LEU A 157 16.99 8.94 -1.29
C LEU A 157 16.20 9.59 -0.14
N ALA A 158 14.88 9.75 -0.31
CA ALA A 158 14.01 10.32 0.71
C ALA A 158 14.05 9.49 2.00
N TYR A 159 13.97 8.16 1.89
CA TYR A 159 14.06 7.28 3.04
C TYR A 159 15.45 7.32 3.72
N PHE A 160 16.53 7.39 2.92
CA PHE A 160 17.87 7.59 3.47
C PHE A 160 18.02 8.91 4.21
N PHE A 161 17.36 9.96 3.73
CA PHE A 161 17.35 11.27 4.38
C PHE A 161 16.60 11.24 5.71
N GLU A 162 15.44 10.59 5.76
CA GLU A 162 14.68 10.38 7.01
C GLU A 162 15.46 9.56 8.05
N GLN A 163 16.28 8.61 7.60
CA GLN A 163 17.07 7.71 8.44
C GLN A 163 18.56 8.09 8.47
N GLN A 164 18.88 9.38 8.29
CA GLN A 164 20.26 9.85 8.17
C GLN A 164 21.14 9.39 9.34
N GLY A 165 22.35 8.92 9.01
CA GLY A 165 23.33 8.46 10.00
C GLY A 165 23.06 7.05 10.54
N ARG A 166 21.91 6.42 10.26
CA ARG A 166 21.62 5.05 10.66
C ARG A 166 22.05 4.04 9.59
N VAL A 167 22.49 2.86 10.03
CA VAL A 167 22.74 1.73 9.12
C VAL A 167 21.40 1.06 8.83
N ILE A 168 21.01 1.06 7.57
CA ILE A 168 19.77 0.48 7.05
C ILE A 168 20.10 -0.86 6.39
N SER A 169 19.39 -1.91 6.80
CA SER A 169 19.60 -3.26 6.27
C SER A 169 18.96 -3.45 4.89
N LEU A 170 19.38 -4.47 4.13
CA LEU A 170 18.70 -4.81 2.88
C LEU A 170 17.24 -5.20 3.13
N GLU A 171 16.97 -5.98 4.17
CA GLU A 171 15.61 -6.39 4.57
C GLU A 171 14.71 -5.17 4.81
N GLU A 172 15.22 -4.17 5.52
CA GLU A 172 14.51 -2.92 5.81
C GLU A 172 14.28 -2.09 4.55
N LEU A 173 15.25 -2.04 3.63
CA LEU A 173 15.06 -1.41 2.32
C LEU A 173 13.99 -2.13 1.50
N HIS A 174 13.99 -3.47 1.50
CA HIS A 174 12.96 -4.27 0.83
C HIS A 174 11.56 -3.94 1.35
N GLN A 175 11.39 -3.92 2.68
CA GLN A 175 10.08 -3.67 3.30
C GLN A 175 9.57 -2.24 3.10
N ASN A 176 10.43 -1.23 3.24
CA ASN A 176 10.00 0.17 3.20
C ASN A 176 9.94 0.75 1.80
N ILE A 177 10.88 0.38 0.93
CA ILE A 177 10.91 0.90 -0.44
C ILE A 177 10.07 0.02 -1.36
N TRP A 178 10.05 -1.31 -1.19
CA TRP A 178 9.31 -2.26 -2.05
C TRP A 178 8.21 -3.02 -1.27
N PRO A 179 7.23 -2.32 -0.66
CA PRO A 179 6.22 -2.99 0.14
C PRO A 179 5.40 -3.98 -0.72
N GLY A 180 5.33 -5.23 -0.26
CA GLY A 180 4.56 -6.29 -0.93
C GLY A 180 5.11 -6.76 -2.27
N GLN A 181 6.36 -6.42 -2.62
CA GLN A 181 7.01 -6.86 -3.85
C GLN A 181 8.18 -7.80 -3.53
N LEU A 182 8.23 -8.96 -4.18
CA LEU A 182 9.38 -9.86 -4.14
C LEU A 182 10.46 -9.33 -5.09
N VAL A 183 11.38 -8.54 -4.56
CA VAL A 183 12.55 -8.04 -5.27
C VAL A 183 13.82 -8.71 -4.77
N THR A 184 14.79 -8.89 -5.68
CA THR A 184 16.09 -9.46 -5.31
C THR A 184 17.02 -8.39 -4.76
N ASP A 185 18.00 -8.79 -3.95
CA ASP A 185 19.07 -7.91 -3.47
C ASP A 185 19.79 -7.17 -4.62
N THR A 186 19.85 -7.81 -5.79
CA THR A 186 20.41 -7.22 -7.01
C THR A 186 19.63 -5.98 -7.45
N ALA A 187 18.31 -5.95 -7.30
CA ALA A 187 17.50 -4.78 -7.62
C ALA A 187 17.83 -3.62 -6.67
N VAL A 188 17.91 -3.88 -5.35
CA VAL A 188 18.31 -2.87 -4.35
C VAL A 188 19.68 -2.30 -4.69
N ARG A 189 20.66 -3.18 -4.96
CA ARG A 189 22.03 -2.78 -5.35
C ARG A 189 22.04 -1.92 -6.61
N ARG A 190 21.24 -2.26 -7.63
CA ARG A 190 21.11 -1.45 -8.86
C ARG A 190 20.53 -0.07 -8.56
N THR A 191 19.48 0.02 -7.74
CA THR A 191 18.90 1.31 -7.36
C THR A 191 19.88 2.16 -6.56
N VAL A 192 20.65 1.56 -5.63
CA VAL A 192 21.73 2.24 -4.91
C VAL A 192 22.82 2.72 -5.88
N SER A 193 23.21 1.92 -6.87
CA SER A 193 24.18 2.34 -7.89
C SER A 193 23.69 3.52 -8.73
N LYS A 194 22.41 3.53 -9.12
CA LYS A 194 21.80 4.69 -9.81
C LYS A 194 21.78 5.92 -8.92
N LEU A 195 21.46 5.75 -7.64
CA LEU A 195 21.47 6.85 -6.68
C LEU A 195 22.88 7.44 -6.52
N ARG A 196 23.91 6.59 -6.42
CA ARG A 196 25.31 7.01 -6.41
C ARG A 196 25.70 7.81 -7.64
N GLN A 197 25.29 7.36 -8.82
CA GLN A 197 25.53 8.10 -10.06
C GLN A 197 24.86 9.48 -10.05
N ALA A 198 23.62 9.57 -9.58
CA ALA A 198 22.90 10.84 -9.49
C ALA A 198 23.49 11.81 -8.46
N LEU A 199 24.11 11.29 -7.39
CA LEU A 199 24.84 12.07 -6.37
C LEU A 199 26.32 12.28 -6.71
N GLU A 200 26.76 11.87 -7.90
CA GLU A 200 28.17 11.88 -8.34
C GLU A 200 29.12 11.12 -7.38
N ASP A 201 28.58 10.22 -6.55
CA ASP A 201 29.27 9.43 -5.54
C ASP A 201 29.73 8.08 -6.12
N THR A 202 30.63 8.13 -7.10
CA THR A 202 31.00 6.95 -7.90
C THR A 202 32.13 6.12 -7.26
N ASP A 203 32.91 6.70 -6.33
CA ASP A 203 34.02 6.00 -5.68
C ASP A 203 33.53 5.17 -4.48
N PRO A 204 33.57 3.83 -4.54
CA PRO A 204 33.18 2.97 -3.42
C PRO A 204 34.20 2.94 -2.28
N GLN A 205 35.46 3.35 -2.50
CA GLN A 205 36.50 3.35 -1.47
C GLN A 205 36.37 4.56 -0.54
N ASN A 206 35.99 5.72 -1.10
CA ASN A 206 35.76 6.96 -0.35
C ASN A 206 34.37 7.56 -0.63
N PRO A 207 33.28 6.89 -0.21
CA PRO A 207 31.94 7.36 -0.47
C PRO A 207 31.64 8.64 0.31
N ARG A 208 31.16 9.68 -0.37
CA ARG A 208 30.81 10.97 0.27
C ARG A 208 29.42 10.95 0.90
N PHE A 209 28.48 10.20 0.30
CA PHE A 209 27.08 10.17 0.74
C PHE A 209 26.63 8.79 1.18
N ILE A 210 26.91 7.74 0.39
CA ILE A 210 26.36 6.39 0.60
C ILE A 210 27.46 5.40 0.95
N ARG A 211 27.65 5.17 2.25
CA ARG A 211 28.61 4.20 2.77
C ARG A 211 28.03 2.78 2.76
N SER A 212 28.76 1.85 2.15
CA SER A 212 28.44 0.42 2.24
C SER A 212 29.04 -0.17 3.53
N VAL A 213 28.20 -0.76 4.37
CA VAL A 213 28.64 -1.46 5.59
C VAL A 213 28.54 -2.96 5.36
N MET A 214 29.69 -3.63 5.25
CA MET A 214 29.76 -5.06 4.94
C MET A 214 28.85 -5.89 5.86
N LYS A 215 28.06 -6.78 5.25
CA LYS A 215 27.09 -7.69 5.91
C LYS A 215 25.99 -7.01 6.75
N ARG A 216 25.91 -5.68 6.77
CA ARG A 216 24.88 -4.94 7.51
C ARG A 216 23.94 -4.16 6.60
N GLY A 217 24.46 -3.54 5.54
CA GLY A 217 23.65 -2.79 4.58
C GLY A 217 24.30 -1.47 4.18
N TYR A 218 23.52 -0.39 4.19
CA TYR A 218 23.94 0.93 3.73
C TYR A 218 23.71 1.98 4.81
N GLN A 219 24.58 2.99 4.84
CA GLN A 219 24.44 4.15 5.71
C GLN A 219 24.53 5.39 4.84
N PHE A 220 23.57 6.29 5.00
CA PHE A 220 23.59 7.59 4.35
C PHE A 220 24.10 8.63 5.32
N THR A 221 25.10 9.41 4.90
CA THR A 221 25.68 10.50 5.70
C THR A 221 25.81 11.72 4.81
N ILE A 222 25.33 12.85 5.32
CA ILE A 222 25.59 14.16 4.73
C ILE A 222 26.59 14.80 5.67
N ASN A 223 27.77 15.15 5.16
CA ASN A 223 28.83 15.82 5.90
C ASN A 223 29.04 17.23 5.36
#